data_AF-A0A5B9DBW7-F1
#
_entry.id   AF-A0A5B9DBW7-F1
#
_cell.length_a   1.000
_cell.length_b   1.000
_cell.length_c   1.000
_cell.angle_alpha   90.00
_cell.angle_beta   90.00
_cell.angle_gamma   90.00
#
_symmetry.space_group_name_H-M   'P 1'
#
loop_
_entity.id
_entity.type
_entity.pdbx_description
1 polymer ?
#
loop_
_entity_poly.entity_id
_entity_poly.type
_entity_poly.pdbx_seq_one_letter_code
_entity_poly.pdbx_strand_id
1 'polypeptide(L)'
;MPEGIFIIDWDEYEGGIISLKYPKDLDIPVNFVQLLQISHSFNPGIMNIKEEDFNGLSLGNEELQKVTVLILNKFEDAEDFKDILCLINDVVSKHFGDDLLEEIERLFKTSQSVFKAREAVLNKLANEVNSLKNTEIDIRQSMDWFIRHESDFPKKKILFILLRHGSLALEEIETYSNFSQENLLKYIEEMEKEQLIALKNGKYKSMIHYILE
;
A
#
# COMPACT_ATOMS: atom_id res chain seq x y z
N MET A 1 -5.81 -11.65 5.65
CA MET A 1 -7.22 -11.79 5.98
C MET A 1 -7.34 -12.57 7.28
N PRO A 2 -8.48 -12.47 7.98
CA PRO A 2 -8.78 -13.33 9.11
C PRO A 2 -8.98 -14.77 8.65
N GLU A 3 -8.27 -15.70 9.27
CA GLU A 3 -8.33 -17.13 8.99
C GLU A 3 -9.24 -17.86 9.97
N GLY A 4 -9.37 -17.35 11.19
CA GLY A 4 -10.29 -17.89 12.18
C GLY A 4 -10.50 -16.98 13.37
N ILE A 5 -11.53 -17.27 14.14
CA ILE A 5 -11.83 -16.69 15.44
C ILE A 5 -11.97 -17.84 16.41
N PHE A 6 -11.44 -17.70 17.62
CA PHE A 6 -11.77 -18.59 18.71
C PHE A 6 -11.83 -17.85 20.03
N ILE A 7 -12.61 -18.41 20.95
CA ILE A 7 -12.81 -17.88 22.29
C ILE A 7 -12.28 -18.90 23.26
N ILE A 8 -11.48 -18.42 24.21
CA ILE A 8 -11.04 -19.19 25.35
C ILE A 8 -11.88 -18.73 26.54
N ASP A 9 -12.61 -19.65 27.15
CA ASP A 9 -13.17 -19.45 28.49
C ASP A 9 -12.08 -19.81 29.50
N TRP A 10 -11.93 -18.98 30.52
CA TRP A 10 -10.93 -19.16 31.56
C TRP A 10 -11.55 -19.76 32.81
N ASP A 11 -11.01 -20.89 33.26
CA ASP A 11 -11.34 -21.51 34.54
C ASP A 11 -10.10 -21.50 35.47
N GLU A 12 -10.27 -21.10 36.72
CA GLU A 12 -9.17 -21.02 37.70
C GLU A 12 -8.59 -22.40 38.07
N TYR A 13 -9.35 -23.48 37.88
CA TYR A 13 -8.98 -24.85 38.20
C TYR A 13 -8.54 -25.66 36.97
N GLU A 14 -9.24 -25.50 35.84
CA GLU A 14 -8.99 -26.26 34.60
C GLU A 14 -8.09 -25.53 33.59
N GLY A 15 -7.89 -24.22 33.76
CA GLY A 15 -7.12 -23.37 32.84
C GLY A 15 -7.95 -22.86 31.66
N GLY A 16 -7.29 -22.42 30.59
CA GLY A 16 -7.97 -21.91 29.39
C GLY A 16 -8.57 -23.04 28.54
N ILE A 17 -9.89 -23.01 28.32
CA ILE A 17 -10.61 -23.97 27.49
C ILE A 17 -11.19 -23.25 26.26
N ILE A 18 -10.99 -23.80 25.06
CA ILE A 18 -11.61 -23.25 23.85
C ILE A 18 -13.11 -23.53 23.90
N SER A 19 -13.91 -22.48 24.13
CA SER A 19 -15.37 -22.57 24.23
C SER A 19 -16.05 -22.45 22.87
N LEU A 20 -15.42 -21.72 21.95
CA LEU A 20 -15.94 -21.51 20.60
C LEU A 20 -14.79 -21.36 19.61
N LYS A 21 -14.96 -21.92 18.41
CA LYS A 21 -14.08 -21.63 17.27
C LYS A 21 -14.86 -21.58 15.96
N TYR A 22 -14.43 -20.70 15.08
CA TYR A 22 -14.95 -20.56 13.73
C TYR A 22 -13.78 -20.25 12.77
N PRO A 23 -13.61 -20.97 11.66
CA PRO A 23 -14.36 -22.16 11.23
C PRO A 23 -14.27 -23.35 12.21
N LYS A 24 -15.19 -24.31 12.12
CA LYS A 24 -15.25 -25.45 13.07
C LYS A 24 -14.04 -26.38 12.97
N ASP A 25 -13.44 -26.44 11.79
CA ASP A 25 -12.23 -27.20 11.46
C ASP A 25 -10.94 -26.43 11.76
N LEU A 26 -11.02 -25.23 12.33
CA LEU A 26 -9.85 -24.43 12.71
C LEU A 26 -8.96 -25.22 13.67
N ASP A 27 -7.70 -25.44 13.27
CA ASP A 27 -6.70 -26.12 14.07
C ASP A 27 -6.00 -25.10 14.97
N ILE A 28 -5.99 -25.38 16.28
CA ILE A 28 -5.43 -24.48 17.29
C ILE A 28 -4.42 -25.30 18.10
N PRO A 29 -3.12 -24.99 17.99
CA PRO A 29 -2.10 -25.70 18.74
C PRO A 29 -2.34 -25.59 20.25
N VAL A 30 -2.26 -26.69 20.99
CA VAL A 30 -2.56 -26.74 22.44
C VAL A 30 -1.61 -25.84 23.24
N ASN A 31 -0.34 -25.78 22.84
CA ASN A 31 0.68 -24.88 23.40
C ASN A 31 0.31 -23.40 23.21
N PHE A 32 -0.46 -23.06 22.18
CA PHE A 32 -0.87 -21.68 21.91
C PHE A 32 -1.89 -21.18 22.93
N VAL A 33 -2.84 -22.02 23.34
CA VAL A 33 -3.81 -21.68 24.39
C VAL A 33 -3.09 -21.41 25.70
N GLN A 34 -2.09 -22.22 26.05
CA GLN A 34 -1.26 -22.02 27.24
C GLN A 34 -0.44 -20.73 27.17
N LEU A 35 0.17 -20.43 26.01
CA LEU A 35 0.91 -19.19 25.78
C LEU A 35 0.02 -17.97 25.98
N LEU A 36 -1.17 -17.96 25.37
CA LEU A 36 -2.16 -16.90 25.54
C LEU A 36 -2.56 -16.74 27.01
N GLN A 37 -2.73 -17.86 27.70
CA GLN A 37 -3.11 -17.86 29.09
C GLN A 37 -2.04 -17.21 29.99
N ILE A 38 -0.77 -17.52 29.74
CA ILE A 38 0.35 -16.88 30.43
C ILE A 38 0.47 -15.41 30.02
N SER A 39 0.29 -15.11 28.73
CA SER A 39 0.52 -13.79 28.16
C SER A 39 -0.50 -12.75 28.63
N HIS A 40 -1.77 -13.14 28.75
CA HIS A 40 -2.81 -12.23 29.24
C HIS A 40 -2.73 -12.02 30.75
N SER A 41 -2.13 -12.94 31.54
CA SER A 41 -1.82 -12.77 32.99
C SER A 41 -2.89 -11.98 33.78
N PHE A 42 -4.18 -12.22 33.50
CA PHE A 42 -5.33 -11.53 34.11
C PHE A 42 -5.42 -10.02 33.89
N ASN A 43 -4.80 -9.45 32.85
CA ASN A 43 -4.94 -8.03 32.51
C ASN A 43 -5.74 -7.83 31.22
N PRO A 44 -6.69 -6.89 31.19
CA PRO A 44 -7.38 -6.51 29.98
C PRO A 44 -6.43 -5.79 29.02
N GLY A 45 -6.44 -6.21 27.75
CA GLY A 45 -5.60 -5.59 26.74
C GLY A 45 -5.61 -6.33 25.41
N ILE A 46 -5.32 -5.60 24.33
CA ILE A 46 -5.07 -6.17 23.01
C ILE A 46 -3.61 -6.60 22.95
N MET A 47 -3.36 -7.85 22.56
CA MET A 47 -2.03 -8.39 22.33
C MET A 47 -1.89 -8.85 20.88
N ASN A 48 -0.82 -8.39 20.25
CA ASN A 48 -0.40 -8.85 18.93
C ASN A 48 0.48 -10.08 19.10
N ILE A 49 0.20 -11.14 18.33
CA ILE A 49 0.90 -12.40 18.43
C ILE A 49 1.49 -12.71 17.07
N LYS A 50 2.80 -12.90 17.03
CA LYS A 50 3.54 -13.23 15.81
C LYS A 50 4.64 -14.23 16.12
N GLU A 51 4.30 -15.51 15.95
CA GLU A 51 5.22 -16.64 15.99
C GLU A 51 5.39 -17.24 14.59
N GLU A 52 6.35 -18.15 14.38
CA GLU A 52 6.71 -18.67 13.05
C GLU A 52 5.51 -19.21 12.25
N ASP A 53 4.58 -19.88 12.94
CA ASP A 53 3.38 -20.47 12.35
C ASP A 53 2.07 -19.78 12.76
N PHE A 54 2.14 -18.68 13.52
CA PHE A 54 0.95 -18.04 14.08
C PHE A 54 1.01 -16.52 14.01
N ASN A 55 0.03 -15.92 13.34
CA ASN A 55 -0.18 -14.48 13.33
C ASN A 55 -1.60 -14.18 13.81
N GLY A 56 -1.76 -13.23 14.73
CA GLY A 56 -3.08 -12.94 15.25
C GLY A 56 -3.12 -11.81 16.26
N LEU A 57 -4.34 -11.52 16.67
CA LEU A 57 -4.64 -10.62 17.77
C LEU A 57 -5.43 -11.36 18.84
N SER A 58 -5.26 -10.96 20.08
CA SER A 58 -6.11 -11.44 21.18
C SER A 58 -6.50 -10.29 22.09
N LEU A 59 -7.69 -10.39 22.68
CA LEU A 59 -8.24 -9.42 23.61
C LEU A 59 -8.76 -10.16 24.84
N GLY A 60 -8.14 -9.91 25.98
CA GLY A 60 -8.58 -10.41 27.28
C GLY A 60 -9.73 -9.58 27.83
N ASN A 61 -10.79 -10.26 28.29
CA ASN A 61 -11.92 -9.69 29.00
C ASN A 61 -12.00 -10.32 30.39
N GLU A 62 -11.52 -9.58 31.39
CA GLU A 62 -11.43 -10.04 32.78
C GLU A 62 -12.82 -10.27 33.40
N GLU A 63 -13.77 -9.37 33.14
CA GLU A 63 -15.12 -9.45 33.71
C GLU A 63 -15.86 -10.74 33.29
N LEU A 64 -15.65 -11.15 32.04
CA LEU A 64 -16.26 -12.37 31.50
C LEU A 64 -15.40 -13.61 31.69
N GLN A 65 -14.16 -13.45 32.17
CA GLN A 65 -13.14 -14.50 32.20
C GLN A 65 -12.97 -15.14 30.81
N LYS A 66 -12.82 -14.32 29.77
CA LYS A 66 -12.71 -14.77 28.37
C LYS A 66 -11.55 -14.12 27.64
N VAL A 67 -10.97 -14.84 26.69
CA VAL A 67 -10.03 -14.29 25.71
C VAL A 67 -10.60 -14.50 24.31
N THR A 68 -10.85 -13.40 23.61
CA THR A 68 -11.24 -13.44 22.20
C THR A 68 -9.97 -13.41 21.35
N VAL A 69 -9.84 -14.33 20.40
CA VAL A 69 -8.66 -14.44 19.54
C VAL A 69 -9.07 -14.40 18.08
N LEU A 70 -8.41 -13.55 17.30
CA LEU A 70 -8.54 -13.43 15.85
C LEU A 70 -7.23 -13.90 15.19
N ILE A 71 -7.30 -15.01 14.47
CA ILE A 71 -6.17 -15.55 13.70
C ILE A 71 -6.14 -14.84 12.35
N LEU A 72 -4.96 -14.40 11.96
CA LEU A 72 -4.68 -13.68 10.73
C LEU A 72 -3.71 -14.48 9.87
N ASN A 73 -3.80 -14.29 8.56
CA ASN A 73 -2.78 -14.77 7.65
C ASN A 73 -1.41 -14.16 8.00
N LYS A 74 -0.33 -14.93 7.85
CA LYS A 74 1.06 -14.54 8.20
C LYS A 74 1.57 -13.23 7.57
N PHE A 75 0.98 -12.80 6.45
CA PHE A 75 1.39 -11.59 5.74
C PHE A 75 0.64 -10.32 6.18
N GLU A 76 -0.32 -10.45 7.08
CA GLU A 76 -1.18 -9.34 7.49
C GLU A 76 -0.58 -8.58 8.67
N ASP A 77 -0.83 -7.27 8.67
CA ASP A 77 -0.56 -6.43 9.82
C ASP A 77 -1.69 -6.58 10.83
N ALA A 78 -1.36 -7.01 12.04
CA ALA A 78 -2.33 -7.21 13.12
C ALA A 78 -3.02 -5.89 13.50
N GLU A 79 -2.36 -4.73 13.34
CA GLU A 79 -2.93 -3.43 13.68
C GLU A 79 -4.22 -3.11 12.92
N ASP A 80 -4.30 -3.52 11.64
CA ASP A 80 -5.45 -3.29 10.75
C ASP A 80 -6.73 -4.02 11.22
N PHE A 81 -6.62 -4.94 12.19
CA PHE A 81 -7.71 -5.80 12.64
C PHE A 81 -8.18 -5.53 14.07
N LYS A 82 -7.61 -4.52 14.76
CA LYS A 82 -7.98 -4.21 16.15
C LYS A 82 -9.46 -3.87 16.32
N ASP A 83 -10.01 -3.04 15.44
CA ASP A 83 -11.42 -2.63 15.50
C ASP A 83 -12.36 -3.83 15.34
N ILE A 84 -11.98 -4.79 14.49
CA ILE A 84 -12.74 -6.03 14.27
C ILE A 84 -12.69 -6.90 15.54
N LEU A 85 -11.52 -7.04 16.15
CA LEU A 85 -11.38 -7.79 17.40
C LEU A 85 -12.20 -7.16 18.53
N CYS A 86 -12.18 -5.84 18.68
CA CYS A 86 -13.01 -5.11 19.66
C CYS A 86 -14.50 -5.38 19.41
N LEU A 87 -14.94 -5.31 18.16
CA LEU A 87 -16.34 -5.55 17.80
C LEU A 87 -16.77 -7.00 18.06
N ILE A 88 -15.90 -7.98 17.81
CA ILE A 88 -16.16 -9.38 18.17
C ILE A 88 -16.28 -9.50 19.70
N ASN A 89 -15.36 -8.91 20.47
CA ASN A 89 -15.39 -8.96 21.93
C ASN A 89 -16.65 -8.30 22.53
N ASP A 90 -17.12 -7.21 21.93
CA ASP A 90 -18.39 -6.57 22.31
C ASP A 90 -19.58 -7.50 22.07
N VAL A 91 -19.57 -8.28 20.99
CA VAL A 91 -20.61 -9.29 20.71
C VAL A 91 -20.54 -10.45 21.70
N VAL A 92 -19.33 -10.93 22.02
CA VAL A 92 -19.08 -11.95 23.05
C VAL A 92 -19.60 -11.52 24.41
N SER A 93 -19.60 -10.21 24.69
CA SER A 93 -20.11 -9.66 25.95
C SER A 93 -21.64 -9.58 26.02
N LYS A 94 -22.33 -9.70 24.88
CA LYS A 94 -23.79 -9.47 24.77
C LYS A 94 -24.59 -10.72 24.41
N HIS A 95 -23.95 -11.73 23.81
CA HIS A 95 -24.60 -12.94 23.30
C HIS A 95 -23.94 -14.20 23.87
N PHE A 96 -24.71 -15.28 23.96
CA PHE A 96 -24.27 -16.55 24.52
C PHE A 96 -24.83 -17.72 23.70
N GLY A 97 -24.17 -18.88 23.75
CA GLY A 97 -24.65 -20.10 23.10
C GLY A 97 -24.73 -19.99 21.57
N ASP A 98 -25.81 -20.50 20.98
CA ASP A 98 -25.99 -20.56 19.52
C ASP A 98 -26.09 -19.16 18.88
N ASP A 99 -26.72 -18.19 19.56
CA ASP A 99 -26.82 -16.80 19.09
C ASP A 99 -25.43 -16.16 18.94
N LEU A 100 -24.49 -16.49 19.83
CA LEU A 100 -23.12 -16.01 19.75
C LEU A 100 -22.39 -16.59 18.52
N LEU A 101 -22.61 -17.86 18.22
CA LEU A 101 -21.99 -18.51 17.07
C LEU A 101 -22.47 -17.89 15.75
N GLU A 102 -23.77 -17.61 15.62
CA GLU A 102 -24.34 -16.97 14.43
C GLU A 102 -23.76 -15.56 14.20
N GLU A 103 -23.67 -14.74 15.25
CA GLU A 103 -23.12 -13.39 15.12
C GLU A 103 -21.61 -13.41 14.83
N ILE A 104 -20.84 -14.32 15.42
CA ILE A 104 -19.41 -14.49 15.08
C ILE A 104 -19.23 -14.91 13.62
N GLU A 105 -20.02 -15.87 13.14
CA GLU A 105 -19.99 -16.31 11.75
C GLU A 105 -20.32 -15.15 10.80
N ARG A 106 -21.35 -14.37 11.11
CA ARG A 106 -21.75 -13.18 10.33
C ARG A 106 -20.64 -12.13 10.29
N LEU A 107 -20.03 -11.82 11.43
CA LEU A 107 -18.95 -10.84 11.52
C LEU A 107 -17.69 -11.30 10.80
N PHE A 108 -17.35 -12.58 10.90
CA PHE A 108 -16.22 -13.16 10.19
C PHE A 108 -16.41 -13.10 8.67
N LYS A 109 -17.58 -13.51 8.17
CA LYS A 109 -17.91 -13.45 6.73
C LYS A 109 -17.90 -12.01 6.21
N THR A 110 -18.47 -11.09 6.98
CA THR A 110 -18.49 -9.66 6.62
C THR A 110 -17.08 -9.10 6.53
N SER A 111 -16.25 -9.35 7.54
CA SER A 111 -14.85 -8.96 7.57
C SER A 111 -14.11 -9.48 6.33
N GLN A 112 -14.21 -10.79 6.03
CA GLN A 112 -13.58 -11.37 4.84
C GLN A 112 -14.02 -10.69 3.53
N SER A 113 -15.31 -10.35 3.39
CA SER A 113 -15.83 -9.70 2.18
C SER A 113 -15.23 -8.30 1.96
N VAL A 114 -15.10 -7.53 3.03
CA VAL A 114 -14.51 -6.18 3.00
C VAL A 114 -13.02 -6.25 2.62
N PHE A 115 -12.27 -7.19 3.20
CA PHE A 115 -10.86 -7.36 2.85
C PHE A 115 -10.67 -7.82 1.40
N LYS A 116 -11.49 -8.76 0.91
CA LYS A 116 -11.46 -9.18 -0.51
C LYS A 116 -11.72 -8.01 -1.46
N ALA A 117 -12.68 -7.15 -1.13
CA ALA A 117 -12.96 -5.94 -1.92
C ALA A 117 -11.77 -4.96 -1.91
N ARG A 118 -11.15 -4.72 -0.74
CA ARG A 118 -9.94 -3.89 -0.62
C ARG A 118 -8.79 -4.45 -1.45
N GLU A 119 -8.54 -5.75 -1.38
CA GLU A 119 -7.49 -6.41 -2.16
C GLU A 119 -7.73 -6.30 -3.66
N ALA A 120 -8.97 -6.49 -4.12
CA ALA A 120 -9.33 -6.33 -5.53
C ALA A 120 -9.06 -4.89 -6.04
N VAL A 121 -9.37 -3.88 -5.22
CA VAL A 121 -9.07 -2.47 -5.53
C VAL A 121 -7.57 -2.22 -5.59
N LEU A 122 -6.80 -2.72 -4.62
CA LEU A 122 -5.34 -2.57 -4.60
C LEU A 122 -4.69 -3.24 -5.82
N ASN A 123 -5.11 -4.45 -6.18
CA ASN A 123 -4.63 -5.14 -7.36
C ASN A 123 -4.96 -4.38 -8.65
N LYS A 124 -6.16 -3.81 -8.75
CA LYS A 124 -6.53 -2.96 -9.88
C LYS A 124 -5.63 -1.72 -9.97
N LEU A 125 -5.41 -1.03 -8.85
CA LEU A 125 -4.52 0.13 -8.79
C LEU A 125 -3.07 -0.23 -9.15
N ALA A 126 -2.56 -1.36 -8.66
CA ALA A 126 -1.23 -1.84 -9.01
C ALA A 126 -1.08 -2.11 -10.51
N ASN A 127 -2.10 -2.72 -11.13
CA ASN A 127 -2.13 -2.95 -12.58
C ASN A 127 -2.20 -1.63 -13.37
N GLU A 128 -3.00 -0.67 -12.93
CA GLU A 128 -3.07 0.66 -13.55
C GLU A 128 -1.72 1.39 -13.46
N VAL A 129 -1.06 1.36 -12.30
CA VAL A 129 0.29 1.92 -12.12
C VAL A 129 1.30 1.27 -13.04
N ASN A 130 1.27 -0.06 -13.16
CA ASN A 130 2.17 -0.78 -14.07
C ASN A 130 1.89 -0.42 -15.53
N SER A 131 0.63 -0.31 -15.93
CA SER A 131 0.26 0.14 -17.27
C SER A 131 0.77 1.55 -17.55
N LEU A 132 0.61 2.49 -16.61
CA LEU A 132 1.08 3.86 -16.75
C LEU A 132 2.61 3.93 -16.86
N LYS A 133 3.35 3.12 -16.08
CA LYS A 133 4.81 3.01 -16.19
C LYS A 133 5.24 2.49 -17.56
N ASN A 134 4.56 1.48 -18.09
CA ASN A 134 4.85 0.97 -19.43
C ASN A 134 4.60 2.04 -20.49
N THR A 135 3.45 2.72 -20.43
CA THR A 135 3.15 3.86 -21.32
C THR A 135 4.19 4.96 -21.20
N GLU A 136 4.66 5.28 -20.00
CA GLU A 136 5.72 6.25 -19.79
C GLU A 136 7.03 5.82 -20.47
N ILE A 137 7.41 4.54 -20.33
CA ILE A 137 8.60 3.98 -21.00
C ILE A 137 8.46 4.08 -22.51
N ASP A 138 7.31 3.72 -23.08
CA ASP A 138 7.05 3.78 -24.51
C ASP A 138 7.11 5.22 -25.05
N ILE A 139 6.53 6.18 -24.32
CA ILE A 139 6.63 7.61 -24.64
C ILE A 139 8.09 8.06 -24.61
N ARG A 140 8.83 7.71 -23.55
CA ARG A 140 10.25 8.08 -23.42
C ARG A 140 11.09 7.53 -24.56
N GLN A 141 10.91 6.27 -24.92
CA GLN A 141 11.62 5.65 -26.05
C GLN A 141 11.26 6.32 -27.38
N SER A 142 9.98 6.65 -27.58
CA SER A 142 9.53 7.37 -28.77
C SER A 142 10.15 8.76 -28.85
N MET A 143 10.19 9.51 -27.74
CA MET A 143 10.86 10.82 -27.67
C MET A 143 12.35 10.72 -27.95
N ASP A 144 13.05 9.75 -27.37
CA ASP A 144 14.48 9.54 -27.61
C ASP A 144 14.75 9.20 -29.09
N TRP A 145 13.86 8.41 -29.72
CA TRP A 145 13.93 8.13 -31.15
C TRP A 145 13.75 9.40 -31.98
N PHE A 146 12.74 10.24 -31.69
CA PHE A 146 12.52 11.51 -32.38
C PHE A 146 13.72 12.45 -32.21
N ILE A 147 14.25 12.60 -30.99
CA ILE A 147 15.43 13.45 -30.75
C ILE A 147 16.62 12.97 -31.60
N ARG A 148 16.83 11.67 -31.75
CA ARG A 148 17.97 11.16 -32.54
C ARG A 148 17.79 11.32 -34.05
N HIS A 149 16.57 11.18 -34.55
CA HIS A 149 16.32 11.10 -36.00
C HIS A 149 15.71 12.38 -36.61
N GLU A 150 15.23 13.31 -35.78
CA GLU A 150 14.75 14.62 -36.23
C GLU A 150 15.95 15.54 -36.52
N SER A 151 16.25 15.71 -37.81
CA SER A 151 17.27 16.65 -38.31
C SER A 151 16.67 17.89 -38.96
N ASP A 152 15.42 17.80 -39.41
CA ASP A 152 14.86 18.75 -40.38
C ASP A 152 14.14 19.91 -39.67
N PHE A 153 13.80 19.73 -38.39
CA PHE A 153 13.14 20.75 -37.58
C PHE A 153 13.90 21.05 -36.27
N PRO A 154 14.95 21.90 -36.30
CA PRO A 154 15.78 22.22 -35.14
C PRO A 154 15.01 22.69 -33.91
N LYS A 155 14.01 23.57 -34.10
CA LYS A 155 13.15 24.07 -33.00
C LYS A 155 12.33 22.94 -32.35
N LYS A 156 11.77 22.04 -33.15
CA LYS A 156 11.00 20.88 -32.63
C LYS A 156 11.90 19.94 -31.84
N LYS A 157 13.10 19.68 -32.35
CA LYS A 157 14.11 18.86 -31.66
C LYS A 157 14.45 19.42 -30.29
N ILE A 158 14.68 20.74 -30.19
CA ILE A 158 14.94 21.42 -28.91
C ILE A 158 13.73 21.28 -27.97
N LEU A 159 12.50 21.47 -28.45
CA LEU A 159 11.29 21.26 -27.65
C LEU A 159 11.17 19.82 -27.12
N PHE A 160 11.44 18.81 -27.95
CA PHE A 160 11.40 17.41 -27.50
C PHE A 160 12.47 17.12 -26.44
N ILE A 161 13.67 17.68 -26.59
CA ILE A 161 14.73 17.58 -25.57
C ILE A 161 14.25 18.19 -24.24
N LEU A 162 13.65 19.38 -24.28
CA LEU A 162 13.12 20.05 -23.08
C LEU A 162 11.92 19.32 -22.46
N LEU A 163 11.03 18.75 -23.28
CA LEU A 163 9.92 17.92 -22.79
C LEU A 163 10.44 16.64 -22.11
N ARG A 164 11.54 16.07 -22.63
CA ARG A 164 12.11 14.80 -22.14
C ARG A 164 12.88 14.97 -20.85
N HIS A 165 13.66 16.03 -20.75
CA HIS A 165 14.64 16.25 -19.68
C HIS A 165 14.28 17.39 -18.74
N GLY A 166 13.24 18.16 -19.05
CA GLY A 166 12.85 19.35 -18.30
C GLY A 166 13.73 20.55 -18.65
N SER A 167 13.97 21.41 -17.65
CA SER A 167 14.80 22.60 -17.84
C SER A 167 16.26 22.21 -17.99
N LEU A 168 16.93 22.73 -19.02
CA LEU A 168 18.33 22.43 -19.32
C LEU A 168 19.13 23.71 -19.56
N ALA A 169 20.43 23.66 -19.27
CA ALA A 169 21.38 24.67 -19.69
C ALA A 169 21.69 24.53 -21.20
N LEU A 170 22.21 25.59 -21.81
CA LEU A 170 22.56 25.60 -23.24
C LEU A 170 23.54 24.47 -23.59
N GLU A 171 24.55 24.24 -22.75
CA GLU A 171 25.58 23.22 -23.00
C GLU A 171 25.00 21.80 -22.92
N GLU A 172 23.98 21.59 -22.09
CA GLU A 172 23.29 20.30 -22.01
C GLU A 172 22.48 20.05 -23.28
N ILE A 173 21.76 21.06 -23.78
CA ILE A 173 21.02 20.94 -25.05
C ILE A 173 21.96 20.70 -26.23
N GLU A 174 23.15 21.30 -26.22
CA GLU A 174 24.19 21.04 -27.23
C GLU A 174 24.55 19.55 -27.28
N THR A 175 24.74 18.90 -26.12
CA THR A 175 25.07 17.47 -26.05
C THR A 175 23.98 16.55 -26.61
N TYR A 176 22.71 16.93 -26.47
CA TYR A 176 21.59 16.11 -26.97
C TYR A 176 21.20 16.42 -28.41
N SER A 177 21.44 17.65 -28.88
CA SER A 177 20.98 18.12 -30.19
C SER A 177 21.99 17.90 -31.31
N ASN A 178 23.29 17.85 -30.99
CA ASN A 178 24.42 17.88 -31.93
C ASN A 178 24.45 19.14 -32.82
N PHE A 179 23.81 20.24 -32.40
CA PHE A 179 23.95 21.52 -33.08
C PHE A 179 25.22 22.24 -32.61
N SER A 180 25.88 23.00 -33.48
CA SER A 180 26.94 23.91 -33.04
C SER A 180 26.36 24.98 -32.12
N GLN A 181 27.14 25.42 -31.12
CA GLN A 181 26.75 26.47 -30.18
C GLN A 181 26.16 27.73 -30.87
N GLU A 182 26.74 28.16 -31.99
CA GLU A 182 26.25 29.33 -32.77
C GLU A 182 24.85 29.11 -33.34
N ASN A 183 24.58 27.93 -33.93
CA ASN A 183 23.26 27.60 -34.45
C ASN A 183 22.24 27.41 -33.33
N LEU A 184 22.65 26.78 -32.23
CA LEU A 184 21.79 26.56 -31.07
C LEU A 184 21.34 27.89 -30.44
N LEU A 185 22.25 28.85 -30.26
CA LEU A 185 21.92 30.19 -29.78
C LEU A 185 20.89 30.87 -30.68
N LYS A 186 21.10 30.83 -31.99
CA LYS A 186 20.15 31.39 -32.96
C LYS A 186 18.75 30.79 -32.82
N TYR A 187 18.65 29.46 -32.72
CA TYR A 187 17.35 28.79 -32.56
C TYR A 187 16.68 29.15 -31.23
N ILE A 188 17.44 29.24 -30.14
CA ILE A 188 16.91 29.61 -28.83
C ILE A 188 16.42 31.06 -28.82
N GLU A 189 17.16 32.01 -29.39
CA GLU A 189 16.71 33.41 -29.51
C GLU A 189 15.43 33.54 -30.33
N GLU A 190 15.31 32.77 -31.43
CA GLU A 190 14.08 32.73 -32.22
C GLU A 190 12.91 32.12 -31.44
N MET A 191 13.14 31.02 -30.74
CA MET A 191 12.10 30.34 -29.95
C MET A 191 11.65 31.16 -28.73
N GLU A 192 12.54 31.96 -28.12
CA GLU A 192 12.20 32.91 -27.06
C GLU A 192 11.32 34.05 -27.60
N LYS A 193 11.66 34.61 -28.78
CA LYS A 193 10.83 35.62 -29.45
C LYS A 193 9.44 35.09 -29.82
N GLU A 194 9.36 33.82 -30.20
CA GLU A 194 8.11 33.11 -30.49
C GLU A 194 7.36 32.65 -29.23
N GLN A 195 7.90 32.91 -28.03
CA GLN A 195 7.32 32.50 -26.75
C GLN A 195 7.11 30.98 -26.61
N LEU A 196 7.95 30.18 -27.27
CA LEU A 196 7.93 28.72 -27.13
C LEU A 196 8.72 28.24 -25.92
N ILE A 197 9.71 29.04 -25.51
CA ILE A 197 10.59 28.79 -24.38
C ILE A 197 10.81 30.07 -23.59
N ALA A 198 11.21 29.93 -22.33
CA ALA A 198 11.61 31.03 -21.48
C ALA A 198 13.00 30.76 -20.87
N LEU A 199 13.77 31.82 -20.75
CA LEU A 199 15.06 31.82 -20.07
C LEU A 199 14.86 32.17 -18.59
N LYS A 200 15.27 31.26 -17.70
CA LYS A 200 15.29 31.51 -16.27
C LYS A 200 16.74 31.67 -15.82
N ASN A 201 17.09 32.88 -15.39
CA ASN A 201 18.42 33.12 -14.79
C ASN A 201 18.48 32.46 -13.41
N GLY A 202 19.19 31.32 -13.35
CA GLY A 202 19.52 30.64 -12.09
C GLY A 202 20.72 31.29 -11.42
N LYS A 203 20.96 30.90 -10.16
CA LYS A 203 22.04 31.42 -9.31
C LYS A 203 23.45 31.22 -9.88
N TYR A 204 23.61 30.33 -10.88
CA TYR A 204 24.89 29.97 -11.48
C TYR A 204 24.89 29.87 -13.02
N LYS A 205 23.74 29.70 -13.71
CA LYS A 205 23.59 29.69 -15.19
C LYS A 205 22.14 29.98 -15.61
N SER A 206 21.95 30.40 -16.86
CA SER A 206 20.64 30.52 -17.50
C SER A 206 20.11 29.15 -17.92
N MET A 207 18.91 28.81 -17.44
CA MET A 207 18.21 27.55 -17.73
C MET A 207 17.08 27.82 -18.71
N ILE A 208 16.97 26.99 -19.75
CA ILE A 208 15.91 27.07 -20.75
C ILE A 208 14.79 26.12 -20.33
N HIS A 209 13.56 26.59 -20.34
CA HIS A 209 12.37 25.77 -20.11
C HIS A 209 11.31 26.07 -21.16
N TYR A 210 10.48 25.08 -21.48
CA TYR A 210 9.34 25.27 -22.38
C TYR A 210 8.18 25.94 -21.63
N ILE A 211 7.35 26.69 -22.36
CA ILE A 211 6.14 27.31 -21.82
C ILE A 211 4.96 26.35 -22.07
N LEU A 212 4.26 25.95 -21.00
CA LEU A 212 2.94 25.33 -21.09
C LEU A 212 1.91 26.42 -20.86
N GLU A 213 1.15 26.76 -21.90
CA GLU A 213 -0.16 27.40 -21.74
C GLU A 213 -1.24 26.35 -21.46
#